data_AF-A0A919LXI8-F1
#
_entry.id   AF-A0A919LXI8-F1
#
_cell.length_a   1.000
_cell.length_b   1.000
_cell.length_c   1.000
_cell.angle_alpha   90.00
_cell.angle_beta   90.00
_cell.angle_gamma   90.00
#
_symmetry.space_group_name_H-M   'P 1'
#
loop_
_entity.id
_entity.type
_entity.pdbx_description
1 polymer ?
#
loop_
_entity_poly.entity_id
_entity_poly.type
_entity_poly.pdbx_seq_one_letter_code
_entity_poly.pdbx_strand_id
1 'polypeptide(L)'
;MPIPGWRPAPPAPARVSSLLDWVPGVRAIAVKCDLCHFDDQGPACVRTCPTNALMLVDSRDIAQASKRKRQLTFNTDLGDLSLFQAQQGERE
;
A
#
# COMPACT_ATOMS: atom_id res chain seq x y z
N MET A 1 -12.23 -36.78 13.35
CA MET A 1 -11.52 -35.92 14.32
C MET A 1 -11.24 -34.58 13.65
N PRO A 2 -11.55 -33.42 14.27
CA PRO A 2 -11.24 -32.10 13.71
C PRO A 2 -9.74 -31.79 13.80
N ILE A 3 -9.26 -30.98 12.86
CA ILE A 3 -7.85 -30.57 12.72
C ILE A 3 -7.51 -29.55 13.83
N PRO A 4 -6.45 -29.74 14.63
CA PRO A 4 -6.11 -28.81 15.71
C PRO A 4 -5.76 -27.42 15.14
N GLY A 5 -6.51 -26.40 15.57
CA GLY A 5 -6.29 -24.98 15.23
C GLY A 5 -7.37 -24.34 14.34
N TRP A 6 -8.29 -25.11 13.77
CA TRP A 6 -9.37 -24.55 12.95
C TRP A 6 -10.53 -24.07 13.84
N ARG A 7 -10.80 -22.75 13.87
CA ARG A 7 -12.01 -22.20 14.50
C ARG A 7 -13.22 -22.57 13.64
N PRO A 8 -14.32 -23.11 14.20
CA PRO A 8 -15.52 -23.38 13.41
C PRO A 8 -15.92 -22.10 12.66
N ALA A 9 -16.36 -22.27 11.40
CA ALA A 9 -16.85 -21.14 10.63
C ALA A 9 -17.91 -20.40 11.46
N PRO A 10 -17.81 -19.06 11.59
CA PRO A 10 -18.80 -18.31 12.35
C PRO A 10 -20.19 -18.61 11.77
N PRO A 11 -21.23 -18.74 12.62
CA PRO A 11 -22.58 -18.95 12.15
C PRO A 11 -22.95 -17.86 11.15
N ALA A 12 -23.69 -18.22 10.11
CA ALA A 12 -24.14 -17.26 9.11
C ALA A 12 -24.81 -16.07 9.83
N PRO A 13 -24.46 -14.82 9.46
CA PRO A 13 -24.99 -13.66 10.13
C PRO A 13 -26.51 -13.68 10.09
N ALA A 14 -27.15 -13.24 11.19
CA ALA A 14 -28.60 -13.04 11.20
C ALA A 14 -28.97 -12.10 10.04
N ARG A 15 -30.03 -12.41 9.31
CA ARG A 15 -30.48 -11.57 8.19
C ARG A 15 -30.86 -10.19 8.73
N VAL A 16 -29.98 -9.21 8.51
CA VAL A 16 -30.15 -7.84 9.01
C VAL A 16 -30.90 -6.99 7.98
N SER A 17 -30.69 -7.23 6.68
CA SER A 17 -31.51 -6.71 5.57
C SER A 17 -31.08 -7.31 4.23
N SER A 18 -31.98 -7.27 3.24
CA SER A 18 -31.70 -7.71 1.86
C SER A 18 -30.62 -6.90 1.11
N LEU A 19 -30.16 -5.78 1.69
CA LEU A 19 -29.05 -4.97 1.15
C LEU A 19 -27.69 -5.35 1.75
N LEU A 20 -27.68 -5.95 2.94
CA LEU A 20 -26.46 -6.27 3.70
C LEU A 20 -26.17 -7.78 3.71
N ASP A 21 -27.14 -8.62 3.32
CA ASP A 21 -26.98 -10.05 3.15
C ASP A 21 -26.24 -10.36 1.84
N TRP A 22 -24.90 -10.29 1.84
CA TRP A 22 -24.10 -10.73 0.69
C TRP A 22 -24.08 -12.27 0.62
N VAL A 23 -25.13 -12.83 0.02
CA VAL A 23 -25.21 -14.25 -0.34
C VAL A 23 -24.95 -14.39 -1.85
N PRO A 24 -23.84 -15.04 -2.27
CA PRO A 24 -23.59 -15.33 -3.68
C PRO A 24 -24.79 -16.06 -4.32
N GLY A 25 -25.27 -15.58 -5.47
CA GLY A 25 -26.37 -16.21 -6.22
C GLY A 25 -27.79 -15.72 -5.90
N VAL A 26 -27.98 -14.87 -4.89
CA VAL A 26 -29.31 -14.31 -4.52
C VAL A 26 -29.58 -12.96 -5.19
N ARG A 27 -28.56 -12.12 -5.35
CA ARG A 27 -28.65 -10.80 -5.99
C ARG A 27 -27.31 -10.39 -6.59
N ALA A 28 -27.34 -9.71 -7.73
CA ALA A 28 -26.14 -9.13 -8.34
C ALA A 28 -25.75 -7.85 -7.57
N ILE A 29 -24.78 -7.98 -6.65
CA ILE A 29 -24.22 -6.88 -5.87
C ILE A 29 -22.70 -6.89 -6.04
N ALA A 30 -22.12 -5.72 -6.32
CA ALA A 30 -20.67 -5.53 -6.34
C ALA A 30 -20.22 -4.88 -5.03
N VAL A 31 -19.32 -5.54 -4.31
CA VAL A 31 -18.71 -5.03 -3.07
C VAL A 31 -17.23 -4.76 -3.36
N LYS A 32 -16.76 -3.56 -3.02
CA LYS A 32 -15.36 -3.12 -3.22
C LYS A 32 -14.85 -2.47 -1.94
N CYS A 33 -13.53 -2.51 -1.74
CA CYS A 33 -12.85 -1.71 -0.72
C CYS A 33 -13.14 -0.21 -0.92
N ASP A 34 -13.64 0.43 0.13
CA ASP A 34 -13.98 1.85 0.19
C ASP A 34 -12.92 2.67 0.95
N LEU A 35 -11.74 2.08 1.19
CA LEU A 35 -10.65 2.66 1.99
C LEU A 35 -11.05 3.00 3.43
N CYS A 36 -12.05 2.30 3.99
CA CYS A 36 -12.59 2.58 5.32
C CYS A 36 -13.06 4.03 5.46
N HIS A 37 -13.81 4.53 4.47
CA HIS A 37 -14.27 5.93 4.40
C HIS A 37 -14.97 6.43 5.68
N PHE A 38 -15.58 5.52 6.44
CA PHE A 38 -16.31 5.79 7.67
C PHE A 38 -15.46 5.78 8.96
N ASP A 39 -14.19 5.39 8.89
CA ASP A 39 -13.30 5.27 10.05
C ASP A 39 -12.26 6.39 10.04
N ASP A 40 -12.33 7.27 11.03
CA ASP A 40 -11.36 8.38 11.20
C ASP A 40 -9.94 7.87 11.48
N GLN A 41 -9.78 6.62 11.94
CA GLN A 41 -8.48 5.99 12.11
C GLN A 41 -7.87 5.52 10.77
N GLY A 42 -8.58 5.68 9.65
CA GLY A 42 -8.12 5.33 8.30
C GLY A 42 -8.31 3.85 7.92
N PRO A 43 -7.52 3.34 6.95
CA PRO A 43 -7.68 1.97 6.46
C PRO A 43 -7.28 0.91 7.50
N ALA A 44 -8.23 0.10 7.94
CA ALA A 44 -8.01 -0.98 8.91
C ALA A 44 -6.97 -2.01 8.45
N CYS A 45 -6.88 -2.24 7.13
CA CYS A 45 -5.90 -3.15 6.53
C CYS A 45 -4.45 -2.67 6.70
N VAL A 46 -4.21 -1.36 6.66
CA VAL A 46 -2.90 -0.76 6.89
C VAL A 46 -2.51 -0.92 8.37
N ARG A 47 -3.42 -0.59 9.29
CA ARG A 47 -3.16 -0.66 10.75
C ARG A 47 -2.86 -2.08 11.25
N THR A 48 -3.57 -3.07 10.72
CA THR A 48 -3.44 -4.47 11.17
C THR A 48 -2.26 -5.20 10.53
N CYS A 49 -1.62 -4.63 9.50
CA CYS A 49 -0.56 -5.32 8.75
C CYS A 49 0.70 -5.50 9.61
N PRO A 50 1.08 -6.73 10.00
CA PRO A 50 2.20 -6.95 10.92
C PRO A 50 3.57 -6.71 10.26
N THR A 51 3.65 -6.84 8.94
CA THR A 51 4.88 -6.67 8.16
C THR A 51 5.03 -5.27 7.58
N ASN A 52 4.07 -4.37 7.81
CA ASN A 52 4.01 -3.04 7.18
C ASN A 52 4.09 -3.09 5.64
N ALA A 53 3.54 -4.13 5.03
CA ALA A 53 3.51 -4.27 3.56
C ALA A 53 2.51 -3.32 2.88
N LEU A 54 1.49 -2.88 3.61
CA LEU A 54 0.49 -1.94 3.12
C LEU A 54 0.76 -0.54 3.67
N MET A 55 0.73 0.45 2.79
CA MET A 55 0.84 1.87 3.15
C MET A 55 -0.18 2.68 2.34
N LEU A 56 -0.80 3.68 2.97
CA LEU A 56 -1.64 4.64 2.29
C LEU A 56 -0.76 5.76 1.73
N VAL A 57 -0.88 6.04 0.44
CA VAL A 57 -0.03 7.01 -0.27
C VAL A 57 -0.91 8.00 -1.01
N ASP A 58 -0.66 9.30 -0.85
CA ASP A 58 -1.33 10.36 -1.60
C ASP A 58 -0.55 10.74 -2.87
N SER A 59 -1.21 11.42 -3.81
CA SER A 59 -0.58 12.00 -5.00
C SER A 59 0.58 12.95 -4.64
N ARG A 60 0.49 13.65 -3.50
CA ARG A 60 1.58 14.53 -3.01
C ARG A 60 2.83 13.73 -2.65
N ASP A 61 2.67 12.60 -1.99
CA ASP A 61 3.78 11.73 -1.60
C ASP A 61 4.49 11.18 -2.83
N ILE A 62 3.73 10.80 -3.86
CA ILE A 62 4.24 10.34 -5.15
C ILE A 62 5.05 11.44 -5.83
N ALA A 63 4.51 12.67 -5.88
CA ALA A 63 5.20 13.81 -6.47
C ALA A 63 6.52 14.14 -5.75
N GLN A 64 6.51 14.10 -4.40
CA GLN A 64 7.71 14.32 -3.61
C GLN A 64 8.75 13.21 -3.80
N ALA A 65 8.32 11.95 -3.82
CA ALA A 65 9.20 10.81 -4.09
C ALA A 65 9.83 10.92 -5.50
N SER A 66 9.04 11.30 -6.51
CA SER A 66 9.51 11.55 -7.87
C SER A 66 10.54 12.67 -7.93
N LYS A 67 10.27 13.80 -7.24
CA LYS A 67 11.21 14.93 -7.14
C LYS A 67 12.52 14.50 -6.48
N ARG A 68 12.44 13.79 -5.36
CA ARG A 68 13.60 13.28 -4.63
C ARG A 68 14.43 12.35 -5.53
N LYS A 69 13.78 11.43 -6.25
CA LYS A 69 14.48 10.54 -7.20
C LYS A 69 15.26 11.33 -8.26
N ARG A 70 14.65 12.36 -8.86
CA ARG A 70 15.32 13.23 -9.85
C ARG A 70 16.53 13.95 -9.27
N GLN A 71 16.40 14.48 -8.04
CA GLN A 71 17.50 15.15 -7.34
C GLN A 71 18.66 14.20 -7.03
N LEU A 72 18.37 12.96 -6.61
CA LEU A 72 19.42 11.96 -6.39
C LEU A 72 20.18 11.64 -7.69
N THR A 73 19.46 11.42 -8.80
CA THR A 73 20.12 11.17 -10.10
C THR A 73 21.03 12.33 -10.51
N PHE A 74 20.57 13.57 -10.35
CA PHE A 74 21.38 14.75 -10.64
C PHE A 74 22.65 14.82 -9.77
N ASN A 75 22.53 14.57 -8.47
CA ASN A 75 23.67 14.62 -7.55
C ASN A 75 24.69 13.50 -7.80
N THR A 76 24.23 12.30 -8.21
CA THR A 76 25.12 11.20 -8.58
C THR A 76 25.92 11.53 -9.84
N ASP A 77 25.28 12.12 -10.86
CA ASP A 77 25.95 12.50 -12.12
C ASP A 77 26.99 13.61 -11.90
N LEU A 78 26.68 14.61 -11.07
CA LEU A 78 27.65 15.65 -10.72
C LEU A 78 28.88 15.09 -9.98
N GLY A 79 28.68 14.09 -9.12
CA GLY A 79 29.75 13.40 -8.42
C GLY A 79 30.67 12.63 -9.37
N ASP A 80 30.09 11.94 -10.35
CA ASP A 80 30.84 11.18 -11.36
C ASP A 80 31.65 12.11 -12.27
N LEU A 81 31.05 13.21 -12.77
CA LEU A 81 31.75 14.23 -13.56
C LEU A 81 32.90 14.91 -12.79
N SER A 82 32.71 15.16 -11.49
CA SER A 82 33.76 15.74 -10.64
C SER A 82 34.97 14.81 -10.49
N LEU A 83 34.73 13.49 -10.46
CA LEU A 83 35.76 12.45 -10.43
C LEU A 83 36.54 12.40 -11.75
N PHE A 84 35.84 12.45 -12.88
CA PHE A 84 36.47 12.54 -14.20
C PHE A 84 37.33 13.81 -14.36
N GLN A 85 36.86 14.96 -13.87
CA GLN A 85 37.64 16.21 -13.92
C GLN A 85 38.87 16.16 -13.01
N ALA A 86 38.77 15.59 -11.81
CA ALA A 86 39.91 15.43 -10.91
C ALA A 86 41.01 14.55 -11.54
N GLN A 87 40.64 13.49 -12.27
CA GLN A 87 41.58 12.61 -12.98
C GLN A 87 42.23 13.23 -14.24
N GLN A 88 41.70 14.35 -14.73
CA GLN A 88 42.32 15.10 -15.84
C GLN A 88 43.33 16.13 -15.35
N GLY A 89 43.23 16.60 -14.10
CA GLY A 89 44.16 17.58 -13.51
C GLY A 89 45.49 17.01 -13.02
N GLU A 90 45.68 15.68 -12.96
CA GLU A 90 46.93 15.02 -12.54
C GLU A 90 47.80 14.54 -13.72
N ARG A 91 47.42 14.84 -14.97
CA ARG A 91 48.12 14.43 -16.20
C ARG A 91 48.78 15.57 -16.98
N GLU A 92 49.20 16.62 -16.27
CA GLU A 92 50.11 17.67 -16.78
C GLU A 92 51.37 17.76 -15.92
#